data_AF-A0A7Y2A4W7-F1
#
_entry.id   AF-A0A7Y2A4W7-F1
#
_cell.length_a   1.000
_cell.length_b   1.000
_cell.length_c   1.000
_cell.angle_alpha   90.00
_cell.angle_beta   90.00
_cell.angle_gamma   90.00
#
_symmetry.space_group_name_H-M   'P 1'
#
loop_
_entity.id
_entity.type
_entity.pdbx_description
1 polymer ?
#
loop_
_entity_poly.entity_id
_entity_poly.type
_entity_poly.pdbx_seq_one_letter_code
_entity_poly.pdbx_strand_id
1 'polypeptide(L)' 'REDADRVGLGRKVTVHFEDGETLHGYTTGYSPARAGFWVTPADPESNNERAFVVTAATTSVEFVE' A
#
# COMPACT_ATOMS: atom_id res chain seq x y z
N ARG A 1 19.67 0.87 4.48
CA ARG A 1 19.31 2.24 4.92
C ARG A 1 18.87 3.00 3.67
N GLU A 2 17.73 2.62 3.10
CA GLU A 2 17.11 3.29 1.94
C GLU A 2 15.63 3.63 2.21
N ASP A 3 15.11 3.17 3.34
CA ASP A 3 13.89 3.60 4.00
C ASP A 3 13.99 5.03 4.59
N ALA A 4 14.59 5.97 3.87
CA ALA A 4 14.38 7.37 4.18
C ALA A 4 12.91 7.64 3.92
N ASP A 5 12.13 7.49 5.00
CA ASP A 5 10.70 7.73 5.11
C ASP A 5 10.34 8.86 4.15
N ARG A 6 9.66 8.53 3.05
CA ARG A 6 9.23 9.51 2.06
C ARG A 6 8.20 10.40 2.75
N VAL A 7 8.71 11.45 3.40
CA VAL A 7 7.98 12.32 4.30
C VAL A 7 6.73 12.84 3.57
N GLY A 8 5.56 12.42 4.04
CA GLY A 8 4.26 12.86 3.50
C GLY A 8 3.44 11.80 2.76
N LEU A 9 3.97 10.60 2.48
CA LEU A 9 3.19 9.54 1.81
C LEU A 9 2.27 8.74 2.76
N GLY A 10 2.40 8.93 4.06
CA GLY A 10 1.61 8.26 5.09
C GLY A 10 2.32 7.06 5.71
N ARG A 11 1.55 6.10 6.22
CA ARG A 11 2.08 4.92 6.93
C ARG A 11 2.51 3.85 5.94
N LYS A 12 3.62 3.17 6.20
CA LYS A 12 4.05 1.99 5.44
C LYS A 12 3.05 0.86 5.60
N VAL A 13 2.78 0.17 4.50
CA VAL A 13 1.79 -0.89 4.39
C VAL A 13 2.29 -1.97 3.45
N THR A 14 2.01 -3.21 3.83
CA THR A 14 2.08 -4.39 2.94
C THR A 14 0.66 -4.85 2.66
N VAL A 15 0.32 -4.98 1.38
CA VAL A 15 -0.98 -5.49 0.92
C VAL A 15 -0.76 -6.83 0.25
N HIS A 16 -1.46 -7.86 0.71
CA HIS A 16 -1.49 -9.17 0.08
C HIS A 16 -2.79 -9.33 -0.70
N PHE A 17 -2.71 -9.74 -1.96
CA PHE A 17 -3.86 -9.92 -2.86
C PHE A 17 -4.32 -11.38 -2.92
N GLU A 18 -5.55 -11.60 -3.35
CA GLU A 18 -6.12 -12.94 -3.52
C GLU A 18 -5.43 -13.76 -4.61
N ASP A 19 -4.80 -13.13 -5.59
CA ASP A 19 -4.10 -13.81 -6.69
C ASP A 19 -2.66 -14.24 -6.30
N GLY A 20 -2.18 -13.80 -5.14
CA GLY A 20 -0.83 -14.08 -4.64
C GLY A 20 0.15 -12.92 -4.80
N GLU A 21 -0.23 -11.81 -5.43
CA GLU A 21 0.61 -10.61 -5.49
C GLU A 21 0.76 -9.94 -4.12
N THR A 22 1.87 -9.20 -3.95
CA THR A 22 2.13 -8.38 -2.76
C THR A 22 2.57 -6.98 -3.17
N LEU A 23 1.89 -5.96 -2.66
CA LEU A 23 2.24 -4.56 -2.86
C LEU A 23 2.79 -3.97 -1.56
N HIS A 24 4.05 -3.54 -1.61
CA HIS A 24 4.66 -2.72 -0.57
C HIS A 24 4.53 -1.24 -0.94
N GLY A 25 4.05 -0.43 0.00
CA GLY A 25 3.83 0.98 -0.27
C GLY A 25 3.47 1.79 0.96
N TYR A 26 2.89 2.95 0.69
CA TYR A 26 2.48 3.92 1.69
C TYR A 26 1.02 4.28 1.48
N THR A 27 0.28 4.45 2.58
CA THR A 27 -1.11 4.90 2.54
C THR A 27 -1.35 6.02 3.55
N THR A 28 -2.12 7.03 3.13
CA THR A 28 -2.57 8.10 4.02
C THR A 28 -3.77 7.71 4.87
N GLY A 29 -4.42 6.58 4.58
CA GLY A 29 -5.56 6.10 5.34
C GLY A 29 -6.12 4.79 4.83
N TYR A 30 -6.32 3.86 5.77
CA TYR A 30 -6.93 2.56 5.53
C TYR A 30 -8.11 2.36 6.49
N SER A 31 -9.19 1.78 5.98
CA SER A 31 -10.31 1.31 6.78
C SER A 31 -10.88 0.06 6.10
N PRO A 32 -11.00 -1.08 6.81
CA PRO A 32 -11.55 -2.31 6.24
C PRO A 32 -13.03 -2.17 5.83
N ALA A 33 -13.74 -1.16 6.35
CA ALA A 33 -15.12 -0.88 5.99
C ALA A 33 -15.28 -0.12 4.66
N ARG A 34 -14.19 0.41 4.08
CA ARG A 34 -14.22 1.13 2.79
C ARG A 34 -14.03 0.14 1.64
N ALA A 35 -14.64 0.44 0.49
CA ALA A 35 -14.51 -0.36 -0.73
C ALA A 35 -13.06 -0.45 -1.25
N GLY A 36 -12.23 0.53 -0.89
CA GLY A 36 -10.82 0.54 -1.24
C GLY A 36 -10.07 1.71 -0.62
N PHE A 37 -8.78 1.77 -0.91
CA PHE A 37 -7.86 2.77 -0.39
C PHE A 37 -6.73 3.02 -1.39
N TRP A 38 -6.06 4.17 -1.25
CA TRP A 38 -4.93 4.52 -2.10
C TRP A 38 -3.62 4.03 -1.50
N VAL A 39 -2.77 3.46 -2.34
CA VAL A 39 -1.40 3.06 -2.02
C VAL A 39 -0.44 3.67 -3.02
N THR A 40 0.60 4.33 -2.53
CA THR A 40 1.76 4.75 -3.33
C THR A 40 2.83 3.67 -3.22
N PRO A 41 3.30 3.08 -4.34
CA PRO A 41 4.34 2.05 -4.30
C PRO A 41 5.61 2.52 -3.58
N ALA A 42 6.25 1.60 -2.86
CA ALA A 42 7.50 1.89 -2.17
C ALA A 42 8.68 2.07 -3.15
N ASP A 43 8.61 1.39 -4.29
CA ASP A 43 9.63 1.45 -5.33
C ASP A 43 9.61 2.80 -6.09
N PRO A 44 10.71 3.58 -6.08
CA PRO A 44 10.81 4.85 -6.79
C PRO A 44 10.68 4.77 -8.29
N GLU A 45 11.11 3.64 -8.85
CA GLU A 45 11.22 3.39 -10.28
C GLU A 45 9.96 2.70 -10.82
N SER A 46 8.96 2.50 -9.94
CA SER A 46 7.68 1.93 -10.32
C SER A 46 7.05 2.75 -11.43
N ASN A 47 6.54 2.06 -12.44
CA ASN A 47 5.77 2.69 -13.50
C ASN A 47 4.39 3.22 -13.02
N ASN A 48 3.99 2.89 -11.78
CA ASN A 48 2.75 3.33 -11.17
C ASN A 48 3.04 4.39 -10.10
N GLU A 49 2.49 5.60 -10.29
CA GLU A 49 2.59 6.67 -9.28
C GLU A 49 1.72 6.35 -8.04
N ARG A 50 0.54 5.75 -8.26
CA ARG A 50 -0.42 5.41 -7.21
C ARG A 50 -1.38 4.32 -7.70
N ALA A 51 -1.74 3.40 -6.82
CA ALA A 51 -2.73 2.35 -7.06
C ALA A 51 -3.95 2.50 -6.14
N PHE A 52 -5.16 2.35 -6.70
CA PHE A 52 -6.37 2.19 -5.88
C PHE A 52 -6.56 0.70 -5.60
N VAL A 53 -6.38 0.31 -4.35
CA VAL A 53 -6.54 -1.07 -3.90
C VAL A 53 -8.00 -1.29 -3.53
N VAL A 54 -8.65 -2.27 -4.18
CA VAL A 54 -10.01 -2.69 -3.83
C VAL A 54 -9.92 -3.66 -2.66
N THR A 55 -10.54 -3.32 -1.53
CA THR A 55 -10.43 -4.10 -0.29
C THR A 55 -10.87 -5.56 -0.47
N ALA A 56 -11.89 -5.79 -1.30
CA ALA A 56 -12.39 -7.13 -1.59
C ALA A 56 -11.37 -8.02 -2.32
N ALA A 57 -10.38 -7.45 -3.00
CA ALA A 57 -9.32 -8.19 -3.70
C ALA A 57 -8.10 -8.46 -2.81
N THR A 58 -8.15 -8.09 -1.52
CA THR A 58 -7.04 -8.25 -0.57
C THR A 58 -7.32 -9.39 0.39
N THR A 59 -6.29 -10.19 0.66
CA THR A 59 -6.29 -11.21 1.71
C THR A 59 -5.93 -10.59 3.06
N SER A 60 -4.96 -9.68 3.10
CA SER A 60 -4.57 -8.96 4.31
C SER A 60 -3.93 -7.61 3.99
N VAL A 61 -4.01 -6.69 4.97
CA VAL A 61 -3.37 -5.38 4.94
C VAL A 61 -2.68 -5.15 6.27
N GLU A 62 -1.35 -5.03 6.26
CA GLU A 62 -0.53 -4.93 7.47
C GLU A 62 0.27 -3.62 7.46
N PHE A 63 0.29 -2.92 8.59
CA PHE A 63 1.15 -1.75 8.75
C PHE A 63 2.54 -2.19 9.18
N VAL A 64 3.56 -1.65 8.51
CA VAL A 64 4.96 -1.92 8.86
C VAL A 64 5.42 -0.85 9.85
N GLU A 65 5.92 -1.27 11.01
CA GLU A 65 6.51 -0.41 12.04
C GLU A 65 7.93 0.07 11.67
#